data_AF-A0A2Z4GH19-F1
#
_entry.id   AF-A0A2Z4GH19-F1
#
_cell.length_a   1.000
_cell.length_b   1.000
_cell.length_c   1.000
_cell.angle_alpha   90.00
_cell.angle_beta   90.00
_cell.angle_gamma   90.00
#
_symmetry.space_group_name_H-M   'P 1'
#
loop_
_entity.id
_entity.type
_entity.pdbx_description
1 polymer ?
#
loop_
_entity_poly.entity_id
_entity_poly.type
_entity_poly.pdbx_seq_one_letter_code
_entity_poly.pdbx_strand_id
1 'polypeptide(L)' 'MSRLRANYTYLIKKDGTRILSAYSLNVCQDLFETQDFIRVDRSNLVHRSSIKSVN' A
#
# COMPACT_ATOMS: atom_id res chain seq x y z
N MET A 1 -15.89 5.39 -24.03
CA MET A 1 -14.84 6.05 -23.23
C MET A 1 -14.47 5.15 -22.07
N SER A 2 -13.39 4.37 -22.18
CA SER A 2 -12.86 3.61 -21.04
C SER A 2 -12.21 4.58 -20.06
N ARG A 3 -12.77 4.73 -18.85
CA ARG A 3 -12.06 5.38 -17.74
C ARG A 3 -10.70 4.69 -17.60
N LEU A 4 -9.62 5.40 -17.92
CA LEU A 4 -8.26 5.00 -17.54
C LEU A 4 -8.31 4.77 -16.03
N ARG A 5 -8.33 3.51 -15.59
CA ARG A 5 -8.25 3.19 -14.16
C ARG A 5 -6.88 3.63 -13.71
N ALA A 6 -6.85 4.77 -13.03
CA ALA A 6 -5.66 5.36 -12.46
C ALA A 6 -5.05 4.35 -11.46
N ASN A 7 -4.02 3.61 -11.88
CA ASN A 7 -3.35 2.57 -11.07
C ASN A 7 -2.26 3.19 -10.18
N TYR A 8 -2.63 4.21 -9.40
CA TYR A 8 -1.71 4.85 -8.48
C TYR A 8 -1.90 4.29 -7.07
N THR A 9 -0.81 4.30 -6.30
CA THR A 9 -0.80 3.91 -4.90
C THR A 9 -0.27 5.06 -4.06
N TYR A 10 -0.95 5.39 -2.96
CA TYR A 10 -0.39 6.30 -1.97
C TYR A 10 0.54 5.54 -1.04
N LEU A 11 1.81 5.93 -0.99
CA LEU A 11 2.74 5.50 0.04
C LEU A 11 2.57 6.44 1.23
N ILE A 12 2.16 5.86 2.37
CA ILE A 12 1.98 6.61 3.62
C ILE A 12 3.17 6.29 4.52
N LYS A 13 3.98 7.31 4.82
CA LYS A 13 5.13 7.19 5.72
C LYS A 13 4.71 7.31 7.19
N LYS A 14 5.58 6.86 8.09
CA LYS A 14 5.37 6.88 9.55
C LYS A 14 5.11 8.28 10.11
N ASP A 15 5.68 9.31 9.49
CA ASP A 15 5.50 10.73 9.83
C ASP A 15 4.16 11.31 9.33
N GLY A 16 3.34 10.53 8.62
CA GLY A 16 2.08 10.95 8.01
C GLY A 16 2.22 11.52 6.59
N THR A 17 3.45 11.66 6.08
CA THR A 17 3.69 12.14 4.72
C THR A 17 3.13 11.16 3.70
N ARG A 18 2.49 11.69 2.64
CA ARG A 18 1.92 10.90 1.55
C ARG A 18 2.69 11.17 0.25
N ILE A 19 3.07 10.09 -0.43
CA ILE A 19 3.70 10.14 -1.75
C ILE A 19 2.80 9.42 -2.73
N LEU A 20 2.46 10.06 -3.85
CA LEU A 20 1.76 9.40 -4.94
C LEU A 20 2.77 8.60 -5.76
N SER A 21 2.58 7.28 -5.81
CA SER A 21 3.36 6.37 -6.63
C SER A 21 2.58 5.98 -7.88
N ALA A 22 3.27 5.92 -9.02
CA ALA A 22 2.74 5.34 -10.26
C ALA A 22 2.70 3.80 -10.22
N TYR A 23 3.30 3.18 -9.19
CA TYR A 23 3.19 1.73 -9.01
C TYR A 23 1.82 1.34 -8.49
N SER A 24 1.32 0.22 -9.02
CA SER A 24 0.14 -0.45 -8.50
C SER A 24 0.43 -1.13 -7.16
N LEU A 25 -0.62 -1.41 -6.40
CA LEU A 25 -0.50 -2.08 -5.11
C LEU A 25 0.14 -3.48 -5.22
N ASN A 26 -0.07 -4.20 -6.33
CA ASN A 26 0.56 -5.50 -6.57
C ASN A 26 2.08 -5.35 -6.74
N VAL A 27 2.52 -4.35 -7.51
CA VAL A 27 3.94 -4.06 -7.66
C VAL A 27 4.56 -3.65 -6.32
N CYS A 28 3.86 -2.86 -5.51
CA CYS A 28 4.32 -2.55 -4.15
C CYS A 28 4.44 -3.79 -3.27
N GLN A 29 3.53 -4.76 -3.40
CA GLN A 29 3.58 -6.02 -2.67
C GLN A 29 4.78 -6.89 -3.08
N ASP A 30 5.16 -6.87 -4.35
CA ASP A 30 6.33 -7.61 -4.84
C ASP A 30 7.65 -6.92 -4.44
N LEU A 31 7.66 -5.59 -4.39
CA LEU A 31 8.84 -4.79 -4.02
C LEU A 31 9.11 -4.74 -2.51
N PHE A 32 8.06 -4.85 -1.69
CA PHE A 32 8.20 -4.79 -0.24
C PHE A 32 8.34 -6.20 0.34
N GLU A 33 9.16 -6.33 1.37
CA GLU A 33 9.38 -7.62 2.02
C GLU A 33 8.08 -8.11 2.69
N THR A 34 7.61 -9.29 2.28
CA THR A 34 6.35 -9.89 2.75
C THR A 34 6.37 -10.26 4.24
N GLN A 35 7.56 -10.35 4.83
CA GLN A 35 7.72 -10.50 6.28
C GLN A 35 7.31 -9.24 7.03
N ASP A 36 7.53 -8.05 6.46
CA ASP A 36 7.27 -6.77 7.10
C ASP A 36 5.91 -6.18 6.70
N PHE A 37 5.44 -6.49 5.49
CA PHE A 37 4.18 -5.98 4.97
C PHE A 37 3.14 -7.09 4.83
N ILE A 38 1.91 -6.78 5.25
CA ILE A 38 0.75 -7.65 5.10
C ILE A 38 -0.33 -6.94 4.30
N ARG A 39 -0.89 -7.65 3.33
CA ARG A 39 -2.05 -7.17 2.58
C ARG A 39 -3.30 -7.46 3.39
N VAL A 40 -3.93 -6.42 3.91
CA VAL A 40 -5.11 -6.52 4.77
C VAL A 40 -6.41 -6.52 3.97
N ASP A 41 -6.39 -5.91 2.77
CA ASP A 41 -7.51 -5.96 1.83
C ASP A 41 -7.05 -5.66 0.38
N ARG A 42 -8.01 -5.54 -0.54
CA ARG A 42 -7.75 -5.29 -1.98
C ARG A 42 -7.04 -3.97 -2.27
N SER A 43 -7.13 -3.00 -1.38
CA SER A 43 -6.66 -1.61 -1.52
C SER A 43 -5.52 -1.26 -0.55
N ASN A 44 -5.24 -2.08 0.47
CA ASN A 44 -4.31 -1.75 1.54
C ASN A 44 -3.23 -2.83 1.76
N LEU A 45 -1.98 -2.37 1.71
CA LEU A 45 -0.78 -3.11 2.12
C LEU A 45 -0.15 -2.36 3.30
N VAL A 46 0.00 -3.02 4.45
CA VAL A 46 0.32 -2.37 5.73
C VAL A 46 1.59 -2.96 6.32
N HIS A 47 2.48 -2.12 6.82
CA HIS A 47 3.63 -2.56 7.60
C HIS A 47 3.16 -3.11 8.95
N ARG A 48 3.54 -4.34 9.31
CA ARG A 48 3.05 -5.06 10.50
C ARG A 48 3.26 -4.28 11.80
N SER A 49 4.40 -3.60 11.95
CA SER A 49 4.67 -2.78 13.14
C SER A 49 3.76 -1.56 13.31
N SER A 50 3.00 -1.19 12.27
CA SER A 50 2.04 -0.09 12.32
C SER A 50 0.65 -0.53 12.80
N ILE A 51 0.41 -1.84 12.93
CA ILE A 51 -0.85 -2.39 13.44
C ILE A 51 -0.81 -2.34 14.97
N LYS A 52 -1.72 -1.56 15.59
CA LYS A 52 -1.83 -1.45 17.05
C LYS A 52 -2.76 -2.51 17.65
N SER A 53 -3.86 -2.80 16.98
CA SER A 53 -4.84 -3.83 17.34
C SER A 53 -5.60 -4.30 16.11
N VAL A 54 -6.21 -5.48 16.19
CA VAL A 54 -7.17 -6.01 15.22
C VAL A 54 -8.47 -6.24 15.96
N ASN A 55 -9.57 -5.74 15.42
CA ASN A 55 -10.92 -5.87 15.99
C ASN A 55 -11.70 -6.95 15.26
#